data_AF-A0A925AM10-F1
#
_entry.id   AF-A0A925AM10-F1
#
_cell.length_a   1.000
_cell.length_b   1.000
_cell.length_c   1.000
_cell.angle_alpha   90.00
_cell.angle_beta   90.00
_cell.angle_gamma   90.00
#
_symmetry.space_group_name_H-M   'P 1'
#
loop_
_entity.id
_entity.type
_entity.pdbx_description
1 polymer ?
#
loop_
_entity_poly.entity_id
_entity_poly.type
_entity_poly.pdbx_seq_one_letter_code
_entity_poly.pdbx_strand_id
1 'polypeptide(L)'
;MSSWNMHVRSDMVVAMGPEQATICARAGMSRADIHRMLIEMAQRKVGDLKRGGNWRRERALQFPIAVDPDDDTCFIPTLKDPVDLQLIVAGGWGPCTAICHGWSGGSRAVHGAYALDAR
;
A
#
# COMPACT_ATOMS: atom_id res chain seq x y z
N MET A 1 -6.66 10.73 -8.29
CA MET A 1 -7.34 9.95 -7.23
C MET A 1 -6.36 9.72 -6.11
N SER A 2 -6.75 10.03 -4.88
CA SER A 2 -5.98 9.73 -3.67
C SER A 2 -6.63 8.54 -2.97
N SER A 3 -5.83 7.61 -2.44
CA SER A 3 -6.33 6.53 -1.58
C SER A 3 -6.48 7.04 -0.14
N TRP A 4 -7.34 6.41 0.66
CA TRP A 4 -7.39 6.71 2.10
C TRP A 4 -6.06 6.44 2.78
N ASN A 5 -5.28 5.47 2.29
CA ASN A 5 -3.93 5.23 2.78
C ASN A 5 -3.02 6.45 2.62
N MET A 6 -3.31 7.45 1.78
CA MET A 6 -2.55 8.71 1.78
C MET A 6 -2.84 9.59 3.00
N HIS A 7 -4.05 9.52 3.54
CA HIS A 7 -4.57 10.47 4.53
C HIS A 7 -4.58 9.96 5.96
N VAL A 8 -4.40 8.66 6.15
CA VAL A 8 -4.37 7.96 7.45
C VAL A 8 -3.48 6.72 7.34
N ARG A 9 -3.01 6.18 8.47
CA ARG A 9 -2.38 4.85 8.52
C ARG A 9 -3.47 3.80 8.39
N SER A 10 -3.30 2.84 7.48
CA SER A 10 -4.25 1.75 7.26
C SER A 10 -3.58 0.65 6.45
N ASP A 11 -4.00 -0.59 6.66
CA ASP A 11 -3.51 -1.74 5.90
C ASP A 11 -3.94 -1.64 4.42
N MET A 12 -3.15 -2.26 3.55
CA MET A 12 -3.38 -2.35 2.10
C MET A 12 -3.01 -3.73 1.58
N VAL A 13 -3.81 -4.25 0.65
CA VAL A 13 -3.45 -5.46 -0.09
C VAL A 13 -2.97 -5.09 -1.50
N VAL A 14 -1.83 -5.64 -1.88
CA VAL A 14 -1.38 -5.71 -3.29
C VAL A 14 -1.36 -7.18 -3.67
N ALA A 15 -2.23 -7.55 -4.61
CA ALA A 15 -2.32 -8.89 -5.16
C ALA A 15 -1.71 -8.89 -6.57
N MET A 16 -0.50 -9.44 -6.68
CA MET A 16 0.18 -9.63 -7.95
C MET A 16 -0.29 -10.91 -8.65
N GLY A 17 -0.34 -10.89 -9.98
CA GLY A 17 -0.57 -12.10 -10.76
C GLY A 17 0.64 -13.04 -10.73
N PRO A 18 0.46 -14.37 -10.92
CA PRO A 18 1.56 -15.34 -10.99
C PRO A 18 2.62 -15.01 -12.05
N GLU A 19 2.21 -14.43 -13.19
CA GLU A 19 3.12 -14.02 -14.26
C GLU A 19 4.10 -12.93 -13.77
N GLN A 20 3.57 -11.90 -13.10
CA GLN A 20 4.38 -10.81 -12.54
C GLN A 20 5.33 -11.31 -11.46
N ALA A 21 4.84 -12.16 -10.55
CA ALA A 21 5.67 -12.79 -9.53
C ALA A 21 6.81 -13.63 -10.14
N THR A 22 6.52 -14.34 -11.25
CA THR A 22 7.52 -15.11 -12.00
C THR A 22 8.57 -14.21 -12.65
N ILE A 23 8.16 -13.08 -13.23
CA ILE A 23 9.09 -12.09 -13.81
C ILE A 23 10.03 -11.56 -12.73
N CYS A 24 9.50 -11.16 -11.56
CA CYS A 24 10.30 -10.70 -10.43
C CYS A 24 11.28 -11.78 -9.94
N ALA A 25 10.82 -13.02 -9.79
CA ALA A 25 11.67 -14.14 -9.38
C ALA A 25 12.79 -14.43 -10.39
N ARG A 26 12.51 -14.38 -11.70
CA ARG A 26 13.51 -14.54 -12.77
C ARG A 26 14.53 -13.40 -12.79
N ALA A 27 14.14 -12.21 -12.36
CA ALA A 27 15.05 -11.08 -12.15
C ALA A 27 15.86 -11.19 -10.84
N GLY A 28 15.73 -12.28 -10.09
CA GLY A 28 16.44 -12.50 -8.82
C GLY A 28 15.87 -11.73 -7.63
N MET A 29 14.66 -11.17 -7.75
CA MET A 29 14.05 -10.38 -6.68
C MET A 29 13.30 -11.29 -5.70
N SER A 30 13.57 -11.13 -4.40
CA SER A 30 12.80 -11.79 -3.36
C SER A 30 11.48 -11.06 -3.10
N ARG A 31 10.53 -11.72 -2.41
CA ARG A 31 9.30 -11.06 -1.92
C ARG A 31 9.62 -9.82 -1.07
N ALA A 32 10.69 -9.87 -0.26
CA ALA A 32 11.09 -8.76 0.58
C ALA A 32 11.61 -7.57 -0.25
N ASP A 33 12.32 -7.83 -1.36
CA ASP A 33 12.79 -6.77 -2.26
C ASP A 33 11.61 -6.08 -2.94
N ILE A 34 10.64 -6.84 -3.43
CA ILE A 34 9.42 -6.28 -4.06
C ILE A 34 8.60 -5.49 -3.04
N HIS A 35 8.42 -6.03 -1.83
CA HIS A 35 7.70 -5.37 -0.76
C HIS A 35 8.32 -4.02 -0.39
N ARG A 36 9.64 -3.98 -0.17
CA ARG A 36 10.40 -2.75 0.08
C ARG A 36 10.27 -1.76 -1.08
N MET A 37 10.49 -2.23 -2.31
CA MET A 37 10.43 -1.40 -3.51
C MET A 37 9.03 -0.77 -3.69
N LEU A 38 7.95 -1.53 -3.47
CA LEU A 38 6.59 -1.00 -3.54
C LEU A 38 6.34 0.11 -2.51
N ILE A 39 6.83 -0.05 -1.28
CA ILE A 39 6.70 0.98 -0.23
C ILE A 39 7.48 2.25 -0.62
N GLU A 40 8.71 2.09 -1.09
CA GLU A 40 9.56 3.21 -1.52
C GLU A 40 8.96 3.97 -2.72
N MET A 41 8.37 3.27 -3.69
CA MET A 41 7.76 3.90 -4.86
C MET A 41 6.39 4.50 -4.58
N ALA A 42 5.63 3.93 -3.64
CA ALA A 42 4.25 4.32 -3.37
C ALA A 42 4.19 5.60 -2.53
N GLN A 43 4.49 6.75 -3.13
CA GLN A 43 4.46 8.05 -2.48
C GLN A 43 3.83 9.15 -3.36
N ARG A 44 3.37 10.22 -2.72
CA ARG A 44 2.84 11.42 -3.37
C ARG A 44 3.35 12.67 -2.67
N LYS A 45 3.48 13.76 -3.42
CA LYS A 45 3.85 15.05 -2.85
C LYS A 45 2.66 15.68 -2.13
N VAL A 46 2.93 16.43 -1.06
CA VAL A 46 1.92 17.24 -0.35
C VAL A 46 1.12 18.11 -1.33
N GLY A 47 1.80 18.76 -2.28
CA GLY A 47 1.14 19.60 -3.28
C GLY A 47 0.12 18.82 -4.14
N ASP A 48 0.40 17.55 -4.47
CA ASP A 48 -0.52 16.69 -5.22
C ASP A 48 -1.79 16.38 -4.40
N LEU A 49 -1.62 16.15 -3.10
CA LEU A 49 -2.72 15.85 -2.19
C LEU A 49 -3.59 17.06 -1.90
N LYS A 50 -2.99 18.25 -1.77
CA LYS A 50 -3.71 19.53 -1.65
C LYS A 50 -4.64 19.75 -2.85
N ARG A 51 -4.18 19.49 -4.07
CA ARG A 51 -5.00 19.57 -5.30
C ARG A 51 -6.12 18.51 -5.35
N GLY A 52 -5.99 17.41 -4.61
CA GLY A 52 -6.99 16.34 -4.51
C GLY A 52 -8.17 16.61 -3.57
N GLY A 53 -8.17 17.71 -2.80
CA GLY A 53 -9.31 18.19 -2.02
C GLY A 53 -9.51 17.59 -0.62
N ASN A 54 -9.00 16.37 -0.35
CA ASN A 54 -9.13 15.71 0.96
C ASN A 54 -7.91 15.91 1.89
N TRP A 55 -6.95 16.75 1.51
CA TRP A 55 -5.81 17.09 2.35
C TRP A 55 -6.26 17.87 3.61
N ARG A 56 -5.71 17.48 4.77
CA ARG A 56 -5.94 18.14 6.06
C ARG A 56 -4.61 18.15 6.80
N ARG A 57 -4.11 19.34 7.14
CA ARG A 57 -2.83 19.55 7.82
C ARG A 57 -2.79 18.79 9.15
N GLU A 58 -3.89 18.83 9.88
CA GLU A 58 -4.04 18.22 11.21
C GLU A 58 -3.90 16.70 11.15
N ARG A 59 -4.38 16.05 10.08
CA ARG A 59 -4.21 14.60 9.88
C ARG A 59 -2.77 14.23 9.56
N ALA A 60 -2.10 15.05 8.76
CA ALA A 60 -0.71 14.82 8.38
C ALA A 60 0.23 14.86 9.60
N LEU A 61 -0.02 15.80 10.53
CA LEU A 61 0.72 15.91 11.79
C LEU A 61 0.51 14.71 12.74
N GLN A 62 -0.50 13.87 12.50
CA GLN A 62 -0.79 12.66 13.28
C GLN A 62 -0.13 11.41 12.69
N PHE A 63 0.56 11.50 11.56
CA PHE A 63 1.26 10.35 11.00
C PHE A 63 2.38 9.88 11.93
N PRO A 64 2.66 8.57 11.98
CA PRO A 64 3.76 8.02 12.77
C PRO A 64 5.15 8.28 12.12
N ILE A 65 5.20 9.17 11.13
CA ILE A 65 6.37 9.53 10.34
C ILE A 65 6.48 11.06 10.30
N ALA A 66 7.70 11.58 10.26
CA ALA A 66 7.93 13.01 10.12
C ALA A 66 7.52 13.46 8.71
N VAL A 67 6.58 14.40 8.64
CA VAL A 67 6.12 15.02 7.40
C VAL A 67 5.96 16.51 7.65
N ASP A 68 6.44 17.33 6.73
CA ASP A 68 6.13 18.75 6.70
C ASP A 68 4.86 18.96 5.85
N PRO A 69 3.70 19.29 6.46
CA PRO A 69 2.45 19.45 5.71
C PRO A 69 2.38 20.76 4.91
N ASP A 70 3.32 21.67 5.14
CA ASP A 70 3.35 23.00 4.55
C ASP A 70 4.34 23.05 3.36
N ASP A 71 5.33 22.14 3.28
CA ASP A 71 6.18 21.92 2.10
C ASP A 71 5.50 21.08 1.02
N ASP A 72 5.13 21.71 -0.10
CA ASP A 72 4.49 21.06 -1.25
C ASP A 72 5.34 19.99 -1.94
N THR A 73 6.66 20.00 -1.73
CA THR A 73 7.60 19.03 -2.30
C THR A 73 7.85 17.83 -1.40
N CYS A 74 7.46 17.92 -0.13
CA CYS A 74 7.56 16.86 0.85
C CYS A 74 6.78 15.63 0.37
N PHE A 75 7.43 14.47 0.40
CA PHE A 75 6.81 13.22 0.02
C PHE A 75 6.10 12.58 1.20
N ILE A 76 4.91 12.05 0.92
CA ILE A 76 4.13 11.26 1.85
C ILE A 76 4.05 9.84 1.30
N PRO A 77 4.51 8.84 2.06
CA PRO A 77 4.33 7.46 1.66
C PRO A 77 2.86 7.06 1.82
N THR A 78 2.40 6.25 0.88
CA THR A 78 1.07 5.64 0.91
C THR A 78 0.96 4.72 2.12
N LEU A 79 2.03 4.02 2.48
CA LEU A 79 2.09 3.16 3.66
C LEU A 79 3.00 3.78 4.71
N LYS A 80 2.47 3.92 5.92
CA LYS A 80 3.14 4.64 7.02
C LYS A 80 4.01 3.71 7.84
N ASP A 81 3.76 2.41 7.73
CA ASP A 81 4.53 1.33 8.33
C ASP A 81 4.60 0.19 7.30
N PRO A 82 5.78 -0.39 7.03
CA PRO A 82 5.91 -1.52 6.12
C PRO A 82 5.02 -2.72 6.46
N VAL A 83 4.71 -2.95 7.75
CA VAL A 83 3.87 -4.08 8.17
C VAL A 83 2.44 -3.99 7.61
N ASP A 84 1.99 -2.79 7.27
CA ASP A 84 0.64 -2.52 6.78
C ASP A 84 0.46 -2.97 5.31
N LEU A 85 1.55 -3.30 4.58
CA LEU A 85 1.48 -3.87 3.22
C LEU A 85 1.33 -5.39 3.25
N GLN A 86 0.16 -5.85 2.82
CA GLN A 86 -0.09 -7.26 2.53
C GLN A 86 0.19 -7.56 1.05
N LEU A 87 1.40 -8.05 0.79
CA LEU A 87 1.81 -8.50 -0.54
C LEU A 87 1.51 -9.99 -0.72
N ILE A 88 0.61 -10.31 -1.65
CA ILE A 88 0.20 -11.67 -2.00
C ILE A 88 0.32 -11.92 -3.51
N VAL A 89 0.35 -13.21 -3.88
CA VAL A 89 0.17 -13.66 -5.26
C VAL A 89 -1.18 -14.37 -5.35
N ALA A 90 -2.03 -13.97 -6.29
CA ALA A 90 -3.37 -14.51 -6.44
C ALA A 90 -3.86 -14.45 -7.90
N GLY A 91 -4.94 -15.18 -8.19
CA GLY A 91 -5.54 -15.24 -9.53
C GLY A 91 -4.87 -16.24 -10.47
N GLY A 92 -5.03 -16.02 -11.78
CA GLY A 92 -4.48 -16.85 -12.86
C GLY A 92 -3.42 -16.11 -13.68
N TRP A 93 -2.87 -16.79 -14.70
CA TRP A 93 -1.86 -16.21 -15.59
C TRP A 93 -2.37 -14.94 -16.29
N GLY A 94 -1.52 -13.91 -16.36
CA GLY A 94 -1.84 -12.63 -16.99
C GLY A 94 -1.23 -11.41 -16.26
N PRO A 95 -1.17 -10.25 -16.92
CA PRO A 95 -0.49 -9.05 -16.42
C PRO A 95 -1.38 -8.20 -15.49
N CYS A 96 -2.12 -8.84 -14.58
CA CYS A 96 -3.09 -8.17 -13.72
C CYS A 96 -2.55 -7.99 -12.30
N THR A 97 -2.76 -6.80 -11.73
CA THR A 97 -2.54 -6.51 -10.32
C THR A 97 -3.81 -5.91 -9.73
N ALA A 98 -4.25 -6.42 -8.58
CA ALA A 98 -5.34 -5.82 -7.82
C ALA A 98 -4.79 -5.09 -6.60
N ILE A 99 -5.37 -3.93 -6.28
CA ILE A 99 -5.02 -3.13 -5.10
C ILE A 99 -6.29 -2.93 -4.28
N CYS A 100 -6.25 -3.34 -3.02
CA CYS A 100 -7.31 -3.08 -2.05
C CYS A 100 -6.81 -2.05 -1.04
N HIS A 101 -7.30 -0.82 -1.16
CA HIS A 101 -6.98 0.26 -0.25
C HIS A 101 -7.66 0.07 1.10
N GLY A 102 -7.02 0.58 2.15
CA GLY A 102 -7.61 0.67 3.47
C GLY A 102 -8.76 1.67 3.53
N TRP A 103 -9.65 1.52 4.50
CA TRP A 103 -10.85 2.32 4.67
C TRP A 103 -10.75 3.16 5.95
N SER A 104 -10.69 4.48 5.79
CA SER A 104 -10.78 5.46 6.90
C SER A 104 -9.83 5.22 8.09
N GLY A 105 -8.72 4.50 7.91
CA GLY A 105 -7.75 4.20 8.97
C GLY A 105 -8.16 3.06 9.90
N GLY A 106 -9.27 2.38 9.59
CA GLY A 106 -9.77 1.25 10.37
C GLY A 106 -9.46 -0.12 9.77
N SER A 107 -8.86 -0.20 8.58
CA SER A 107 -8.54 -1.50 8.00
C SER A 107 -7.36 -2.14 8.69
N ARG A 108 -7.57 -3.37 9.14
CA ARG A 108 -6.56 -4.27 9.69
C ARG A 108 -6.62 -5.59 8.94
N ALA A 109 -5.48 -6.05 8.45
CA ALA A 109 -5.33 -7.34 7.83
C ALA A 109 -5.35 -8.44 8.89
N VAL A 110 -6.10 -9.49 8.61
CA VAL A 110 -6.13 -10.73 9.39
C VAL A 110 -5.92 -11.89 8.43
N HIS A 111 -5.16 -12.90 8.85
CA HIS A 111 -4.92 -14.12 8.09
C HIS A 111 -5.42 -15.31 8.90
N GLY A 112 -6.11 -16.22 8.23
CA GLY A 112 -6.61 -17.45 8.83
C GLY A 112 -6.67 -18.55 7.79
N ALA A 113 -6.34 -19.77 8.19
CA ALA A 113 -6.60 -20.96 7.39
C ALA A 113 -7.94 -21.53 7.86
N TYR A 114 -8.85 -21.76 6.93
CA TYR A 114 -10.13 -22.42 7.21
C TYR A 114 -10.04 -23.84 6.67
N ALA A 115 -10.25 -24.84 7.52
CA ALA A 115 -10.45 -26.20 7.05
C ALA A 115 -11.83 -26.27 6.38
N LEU A 116 -11.89 -26.89 5.20
CA LEU A 116 -13.17 -27.31 4.65
C LEU A 116 -13.59 -28.53 5.43
N ASP A 117 -14.58 -28.39 6.31
CA ASP A 117 -15.27 -29.56 6.84
C ASP A 117 -15.94 -30.25 5.64
N ALA A 118 -15.43 -31.44 5.30
CA ALA A 118 -16.01 -32.28 4.26
C ALA A 118 -17.46 -32.60 4.65
N ARG A 119 -18.42 -32.04 3.92
CA ARG A 119 -19.82 -32.45 3.94
C ARG A 119 -20.10 -33.44 2.83
#